data_AF-A0A9X4HK90-F1
#
_entry.id   AF-A0A9X4HK90-F1
#
_cell.length_a   1.000
_cell.length_b   1.000
_cell.length_c   1.000
_cell.angle_alpha   90.00
_cell.angle_beta   90.00
_cell.angle_gamma   90.00
#
_symmetry.space_group_name_H-M   'P 1'
#
loop_
_entity.id
_entity.type
_entity.pdbx_description
1 polymer ?
#
loop_
_entity_poly.entity_id
_entity_poly.type
_entity_poly.pdbx_seq_one_letter_code
_entity_poly.pdbx_strand_id
1 'polypeptide(L)'
;MQYLIQRAKDAELNWPILYLLHEMDHPDTLEFVAHELAHKARRAAASGGFSHFTMSAIDRWDPDRRRGLGPMSVASKSRLLALWTTTNAEKYLREQAFRLWAASESEGDLDILRSIDREDELFDRALFQRLKRGDQQAIPYVLPKFKTNRDDYWWQVGRYLWSDEMTEALDESLTRRGKKAVRGWDKPERQSDWMTSENILRLPEKVAERLLIKHWDHLRFVPYFVQAALYTATPELRSLVAKTMSECPDPKNFMRFIDSHYNLNARGASGLNRLAQVESLVPYFGLFDELSIDQFWKCCNTHGWFEFRRKHLDPLVSHPHYAEQLGGDGTRKALDEFLEKDRLVWMNHWLDDCLAAGATVDQLVGEISSWLTSKASLDGLRVVSAALMHVGRRSDLPILRSVTAQPQDACEAIIADTTFAVMRRTLH
;
A
#
# COMPACT_ATOMS: atom_id res chain seq x y z
N MET A 1 -27.31 -13.53 -21.42
CA MET A 1 -26.95 -12.12 -21.17
C MET A 1 -28.11 -11.15 -21.43
N GLN A 2 -28.62 -11.09 -22.66
CA GLN A 2 -29.70 -10.17 -23.06
C GLN A 2 -30.95 -10.21 -22.16
N TYR A 3 -31.34 -11.39 -21.66
CA TYR A 3 -32.44 -11.53 -20.70
C TYR A 3 -32.22 -10.68 -19.43
N LEU A 4 -31.03 -10.71 -18.83
CA LEU A 4 -30.73 -9.92 -17.62
C LEU A 4 -30.77 -8.42 -17.92
N ILE A 5 -30.15 -7.99 -19.02
CA ILE A 5 -30.18 -6.58 -19.46
C ILE A 5 -31.62 -6.10 -19.68
N GLN A 6 -32.48 -6.94 -20.27
CA GLN A 6 -33.89 -6.60 -20.45
C GLN A 6 -34.65 -6.48 -19.12
N ARG A 7 -34.35 -7.35 -18.14
CA ARG A 7 -34.93 -7.30 -16.79
C ARG A 7 -34.47 -6.07 -16.00
N ALA A 8 -33.31 -5.49 -16.31
CA ALA A 8 -32.81 -4.27 -15.67
C ALA A 8 -33.62 -3.00 -15.98
N LYS A 9 -34.58 -3.07 -16.92
CA LYS A 9 -35.58 -2.01 -17.14
C LYS A 9 -36.58 -1.88 -15.99
N ASP A 10 -36.75 -2.95 -15.21
CA ASP A 10 -37.50 -2.91 -13.96
C ASP A 10 -36.66 -2.18 -12.90
N ALA A 11 -37.22 -1.13 -12.30
CA ALA A 11 -36.52 -0.26 -11.37
C ALA A 11 -36.02 -1.01 -10.13
N GLU A 12 -36.74 -2.04 -9.68
CA GLU A 12 -36.34 -2.84 -8.51
C GLU A 12 -35.16 -3.76 -8.83
N LEU A 13 -35.04 -4.19 -10.09
CA LEU A 13 -34.00 -5.12 -10.54
C LEU A 13 -32.78 -4.41 -11.13
N ASN A 14 -32.89 -3.14 -11.52
CA ASN A 14 -31.81 -2.37 -12.11
C ASN A 14 -30.52 -2.41 -11.29
N TRP A 15 -30.61 -2.11 -9.99
CA TRP A 15 -29.43 -2.05 -9.12
C TRP A 15 -28.79 -3.43 -8.88
N PRO A 16 -29.52 -4.49 -8.49
CA PRO A 16 -28.96 -5.84 -8.37
C PRO A 16 -28.32 -6.33 -9.67
N ILE A 17 -28.95 -6.07 -10.82
CA ILE A 17 -28.43 -6.49 -12.12
C ILE A 17 -27.17 -5.70 -12.49
N LEU A 18 -27.15 -4.38 -12.32
CA LEU A 18 -25.96 -3.57 -12.55
C LEU A 18 -24.79 -4.03 -11.68
N TYR A 19 -25.05 -4.31 -10.40
CA TYR A 19 -24.02 -4.80 -9.48
C TYR A 19 -23.49 -6.17 -9.90
N LEU A 20 -24.36 -7.08 -10.37
CA LEU A 20 -23.94 -8.38 -10.90
C LEU A 20 -23.11 -8.25 -12.18
N LEU A 21 -23.51 -7.33 -13.06
CA LEU A 21 -23.00 -7.24 -14.42
C LEU A 21 -21.73 -6.39 -14.57
N HIS A 22 -21.44 -5.45 -13.67
CA HIS A 22 -20.31 -4.52 -13.82
C HIS A 22 -18.91 -5.17 -13.81
N GLU A 23 -18.83 -6.43 -13.39
CA GLU A 23 -17.59 -7.22 -13.34
C GLU A 23 -17.49 -8.26 -14.47
N MET A 24 -18.45 -8.28 -15.40
CA MET A 24 -18.49 -9.26 -16.48
C MET A 24 -17.90 -8.70 -17.77
N ASP A 25 -16.86 -9.35 -18.29
CA ASP A 25 -16.25 -9.02 -19.58
C ASP A 25 -17.11 -9.56 -20.73
N HIS A 26 -18.10 -8.76 -21.14
CA HIS A 26 -18.93 -9.03 -22.31
C HIS A 26 -19.36 -7.70 -22.95
N PRO A 27 -19.28 -7.55 -24.29
CA PRO A 27 -19.53 -6.28 -24.97
C PRO A 27 -20.89 -5.65 -24.64
N ASP A 28 -21.98 -6.42 -24.77
CA ASP A 28 -23.33 -5.93 -24.47
C ASP A 28 -23.51 -5.56 -22.98
N THR A 29 -22.76 -6.23 -22.10
CA THR A 29 -22.82 -5.96 -20.67
C THR A 29 -22.14 -4.65 -20.32
N LEU A 30 -20.94 -4.43 -20.87
CA LEU A 30 -20.19 -3.20 -20.60
C LEU A 30 -20.83 -1.97 -21.25
N GLU A 31 -21.51 -2.13 -22.39
CA GLU A 31 -22.38 -1.08 -22.94
C GLU A 31 -23.53 -0.75 -21.99
N PHE A 32 -24.27 -1.77 -21.51
CA PHE A 32 -25.32 -1.57 -20.51
C PHE A 32 -24.80 -0.86 -19.26
N VAL A 33 -23.66 -1.31 -18.72
CA VAL A 33 -23.01 -0.71 -17.56
C VAL A 33 -22.64 0.75 -17.84
N ALA A 34 -22.03 1.06 -18.99
CA ALA A 34 -21.68 2.43 -19.36
C ALA A 34 -22.90 3.36 -19.37
N HIS A 35 -24.04 2.91 -19.93
CA HIS A 35 -25.29 3.66 -19.90
C HIS A 35 -25.82 3.89 -18.48
N GLU A 36 -25.81 2.87 -17.63
CA GLU A 36 -26.28 2.99 -16.24
C GLU A 36 -25.37 3.90 -15.41
N LEU A 37 -24.05 3.81 -15.59
CA LEU A 37 -23.10 4.70 -14.93
C LEU A 37 -23.29 6.15 -15.41
N ALA A 38 -23.53 6.36 -16.71
CA ALA A 38 -23.82 7.68 -17.26
C ALA A 38 -25.10 8.28 -16.67
N HIS A 39 -26.17 7.48 -16.56
CA HIS A 39 -27.42 7.90 -15.94
C HIS A 39 -27.22 8.31 -14.46
N LYS A 40 -26.45 7.52 -13.70
CA LYS A 40 -26.13 7.83 -12.29
C LYS A 40 -25.25 9.08 -12.17
N ALA A 41 -24.24 9.24 -13.03
CA ALA A 41 -23.37 10.40 -13.05
C ALA A 41 -24.15 11.70 -13.34
N ARG A 42 -25.05 11.65 -14.34
CA ARG A 42 -25.95 12.76 -14.67
C ARG A 42 -26.84 13.17 -13.50
N ARG A 43 -27.47 12.19 -12.84
CA ARG A 43 -28.32 12.44 -11.66
C ARG A 43 -27.53 13.05 -10.51
N ALA A 44 -26.34 12.54 -10.22
CA ALA A 44 -25.49 13.06 -9.15
C ALA A 44 -25.06 14.51 -9.44
N ALA A 45 -24.62 14.79 -10.66
CA ALA A 45 -24.23 16.13 -11.08
C ALA A 45 -25.38 17.14 -10.98
N ALA A 46 -26.61 16.75 -11.34
CA ALA A 46 -27.79 17.60 -11.20
C ALA A 46 -28.10 17.98 -9.74
N SER A 47 -27.69 17.15 -8.77
CA SER A 47 -27.79 17.43 -7.33
C SER A 47 -26.53 18.08 -6.73
N GLY A 48 -25.55 18.48 -7.56
CA GLY A 48 -24.27 19.02 -7.08
C GLY A 48 -23.38 18.00 -6.36
N GLY A 49 -23.63 16.71 -6.56
CA GLY A 49 -22.93 15.60 -5.92
C GLY A 49 -22.19 14.70 -6.92
N PHE A 50 -21.66 13.60 -6.41
CA PHE A 50 -21.00 12.56 -7.20
C PHE A 50 -21.52 11.17 -6.81
N SER A 51 -21.29 10.18 -7.66
CA SER A 51 -21.72 8.79 -7.40
C SER A 51 -20.52 7.95 -6.98
N HIS A 52 -20.51 7.48 -5.72
CA HIS A 52 -19.46 6.56 -5.25
C HIS A 52 -19.39 5.27 -6.08
N PHE A 53 -20.54 4.75 -6.51
CA PHE A 53 -20.59 3.52 -7.30
C PHE A 53 -19.93 3.69 -8.68
N THR A 54 -20.10 4.84 -9.35
CA THR A 54 -19.44 5.05 -10.65
C THR A 54 -17.93 5.09 -10.54
N MET A 55 -17.38 5.44 -9.38
CA MET A 55 -15.94 5.34 -9.11
C MET A 55 -15.53 3.89 -8.83
N SER A 56 -16.18 3.25 -7.86
CA SER A 56 -15.81 1.91 -7.41
C SER A 56 -16.00 0.83 -8.47
N ALA A 57 -17.02 0.96 -9.33
CA ALA A 57 -17.28 -0.02 -10.39
C ALA A 57 -16.14 -0.07 -11.43
N ILE A 58 -15.50 1.08 -11.69
CA ILE A 58 -14.41 1.20 -12.65
C ILE A 58 -13.10 0.70 -12.02
N ASP A 59 -12.89 0.94 -10.73
CA ASP A 59 -11.72 0.45 -9.98
C ASP A 59 -11.56 -1.07 -10.06
N ARG A 60 -12.64 -1.85 -10.25
CA ARG A 60 -12.57 -3.31 -10.39
C ARG A 60 -11.82 -3.76 -11.63
N TRP A 61 -11.70 -2.90 -12.64
CA TRP A 61 -10.99 -3.18 -13.89
C TRP A 61 -9.53 -2.71 -13.87
N ASP A 62 -9.10 -2.00 -12.82
CA ASP A 62 -7.70 -1.57 -12.67
C ASP A 62 -6.83 -2.76 -12.16
N PRO A 63 -5.81 -3.20 -12.94
CA PRO A 63 -4.97 -4.34 -12.57
C PRO A 63 -4.13 -4.10 -11.31
N ASP A 64 -3.91 -2.84 -10.92
CA ASP A 64 -3.10 -2.51 -9.75
C ASP A 64 -3.87 -2.74 -8.43
N ARG A 65 -5.20 -2.91 -8.50
CA ARG A 65 -6.04 -3.18 -7.32
C ARG A 65 -5.90 -4.64 -6.84
N ARG A 66 -5.92 -4.83 -5.52
CA ARG A 66 -5.79 -6.15 -4.85
C ARG A 66 -6.79 -7.21 -5.33
N ARG A 67 -7.93 -6.80 -5.87
CA ARG A 67 -8.98 -7.67 -6.44
C ARG A 67 -9.42 -7.18 -7.84
N GLY A 68 -8.49 -6.68 -8.64
CA GLY A 68 -8.75 -6.30 -10.02
C GLY A 68 -9.11 -7.53 -10.87
N LEU A 69 -9.99 -7.35 -11.85
CA LEU A 69 -10.48 -8.42 -12.76
C LEU A 69 -9.50 -8.74 -13.90
N GLY A 70 -8.46 -7.90 -14.08
CA GLY A 70 -7.54 -8.00 -15.20
C GLY A 70 -8.03 -7.25 -16.45
N PRO A 71 -7.33 -7.40 -17.59
CA PRO A 71 -7.64 -6.65 -18.79
C PRO A 71 -8.96 -7.10 -19.43
N MET A 72 -9.73 -6.14 -19.96
CA MET A 72 -10.94 -6.44 -20.75
C MET A 72 -10.56 -7.08 -22.10
N SER A 73 -11.46 -7.91 -22.63
CA SER A 73 -11.35 -8.45 -23.98
C SER A 73 -11.37 -7.36 -25.05
N VAL A 74 -10.74 -7.65 -26.19
CA VAL A 74 -10.72 -6.75 -27.36
C VAL A 74 -12.14 -6.37 -27.79
N ALA A 75 -13.07 -7.34 -27.83
CA ALA A 75 -14.46 -7.09 -28.22
C ALA A 75 -15.16 -6.07 -27.30
N SER A 76 -14.96 -6.21 -25.98
CA SER A 76 -15.51 -5.30 -24.99
C SER A 76 -14.92 -3.89 -25.11
N LYS A 77 -13.60 -3.79 -25.30
CA LYS A 77 -12.94 -2.50 -25.50
C LYS A 77 -13.35 -1.83 -26.81
N SER A 78 -13.47 -2.58 -27.91
CA SER A 78 -13.97 -2.03 -29.16
C SER A 78 -15.40 -1.49 -29.02
N ARG A 79 -16.25 -2.15 -28.22
CA ARG A 79 -17.61 -1.64 -27.95
C ARG A 79 -17.58 -0.33 -27.18
N LEU A 80 -16.78 -0.25 -26.10
CA LEU A 80 -16.64 0.98 -25.32
C LEU A 80 -16.01 2.10 -26.14
N LEU A 81 -15.00 1.80 -26.96
CA LEU A 81 -14.36 2.72 -27.90
C LEU A 81 -15.38 3.37 -28.82
N ALA A 82 -16.25 2.57 -29.44
CA ALA A 82 -17.30 3.07 -30.31
C ALA A 82 -18.26 4.03 -29.58
N LEU A 83 -18.60 3.75 -28.32
CA LEU A 83 -19.49 4.62 -27.53
C LEU A 83 -18.89 6.00 -27.26
N TRP A 84 -17.61 6.08 -26.87
CA TRP A 84 -17.02 7.37 -26.50
C TRP A 84 -16.43 8.15 -27.68
N THR A 85 -16.11 7.50 -28.79
CA THR A 85 -15.66 8.17 -30.03
C THR A 85 -16.82 8.72 -30.87
N THR A 86 -18.06 8.31 -30.60
CA THR A 86 -19.24 8.83 -31.29
C THR A 86 -19.50 10.28 -30.86
N THR A 87 -19.30 11.23 -31.79
CA THR A 87 -19.40 12.68 -31.53
C THR A 87 -20.80 13.15 -31.12
N ASN A 88 -21.85 12.44 -31.53
CA ASN A 88 -23.25 12.74 -31.15
C ASN A 88 -23.70 12.07 -29.86
N ALA A 89 -22.83 11.28 -29.22
CA ALA A 89 -23.18 10.62 -27.97
C ALA A 89 -23.28 11.64 -26.83
N GLU A 90 -24.17 11.35 -25.88
CA GLU A 90 -24.39 12.16 -24.70
C GLU A 90 -23.11 12.23 -23.84
N LYS A 91 -22.79 13.42 -23.30
CA LYS A 91 -21.54 13.70 -22.57
C LYS A 91 -21.24 12.69 -21.46
N TYR A 92 -22.19 12.39 -20.57
CA TYR A 92 -21.96 11.45 -19.47
C TYR A 92 -21.71 10.03 -19.98
N LEU A 93 -22.36 9.63 -21.08
CA LEU A 93 -22.09 8.34 -21.74
C LEU A 93 -20.67 8.28 -22.30
N ARG A 94 -20.24 9.30 -23.06
CA ARG A 94 -18.86 9.38 -23.57
C ARG A 94 -17.85 9.29 -22.43
N GLU A 95 -18.09 10.03 -21.35
CA GLU A 95 -17.21 10.03 -20.19
C GLU A 95 -17.13 8.67 -19.51
N GLN A 96 -18.26 8.02 -19.18
CA GLN A 96 -18.22 6.75 -18.47
C GLN A 96 -17.71 5.61 -19.37
N ALA A 97 -18.05 5.61 -20.66
CA ALA A 97 -17.49 4.65 -21.61
C ALA A 97 -15.97 4.81 -21.76
N PHE A 98 -15.45 6.06 -21.82
CA PHE A 98 -14.01 6.32 -21.82
C PHE A 98 -13.35 5.80 -20.55
N ARG A 99 -13.92 6.09 -19.36
CA ARG A 99 -13.32 5.67 -18.08
C ARG A 99 -13.28 4.14 -17.95
N LEU A 100 -14.34 3.43 -18.35
CA LEU A 100 -14.35 1.97 -18.40
C LEU A 100 -13.30 1.44 -19.39
N TRP A 101 -13.26 2.01 -20.60
CA TRP A 101 -12.29 1.61 -21.63
C TRP A 101 -10.85 1.81 -21.17
N ALA A 102 -10.55 2.93 -20.50
CA ALA A 102 -9.21 3.27 -20.05
C ALA A 102 -8.76 2.52 -18.78
N ALA A 103 -9.70 1.88 -18.05
CA ALA A 103 -9.39 1.17 -16.81
C ALA A 103 -8.49 -0.04 -17.01
N SER A 104 -8.51 -0.64 -18.21
CA SER A 104 -7.57 -1.68 -18.61
C SER A 104 -6.77 -1.28 -19.84
N GLU A 105 -5.51 -1.70 -19.89
CA GLU A 105 -4.58 -1.39 -20.98
C GLU A 105 -4.55 -2.52 -22.01
N SER A 106 -4.45 -2.15 -23.29
CA SER A 106 -4.25 -3.07 -24.41
C SER A 106 -3.30 -2.47 -25.44
N GLU A 107 -2.69 -3.33 -26.25
CA GLU A 107 -1.82 -2.91 -27.35
C GLU A 107 -2.55 -1.94 -28.29
N GLY A 108 -1.90 -0.84 -28.67
CA GLY A 108 -2.46 0.21 -29.54
C GLY A 108 -3.32 1.26 -28.83
N ASP A 109 -3.70 1.08 -27.56
CA ASP A 109 -4.48 2.08 -26.81
C ASP A 109 -3.80 3.45 -26.76
N LEU A 110 -2.47 3.47 -26.65
CA LEU A 110 -1.73 4.71 -26.51
C LEU A 110 -1.84 5.56 -27.77
N ASP A 111 -1.85 4.95 -28.95
CA ASP A 111 -2.02 5.66 -30.21
C ASP A 111 -3.44 6.21 -30.37
N ILE A 112 -4.44 5.46 -29.90
CA ILE A 112 -5.83 5.96 -29.80
C ILE A 112 -5.87 7.20 -28.90
N LEU A 113 -5.26 7.15 -27.71
CA LEU A 113 -5.22 8.30 -26.80
C LEU A 113 -4.49 9.51 -27.39
N ARG A 114 -3.41 9.30 -28.15
CA ARG A 114 -2.65 10.38 -28.83
C ARG A 114 -3.45 11.06 -29.93
N SER A 115 -4.39 10.35 -30.54
CA SER A 115 -5.22 10.84 -31.64
C SER A 115 -6.34 11.81 -31.22
N ILE A 116 -6.63 11.89 -29.91
CA ILE A 116 -7.70 12.75 -29.38
C ILE A 116 -7.31 14.22 -29.52
N ASP A 117 -8.19 14.99 -30.16
CA ASP A 117 -8.02 16.42 -30.37
C ASP A 117 -7.99 17.21 -29.05
N ARG A 118 -7.26 18.33 -29.02
CA ARG A 118 -7.12 19.18 -27.83
C ARG A 118 -8.42 19.88 -27.44
N GLU A 119 -9.30 20.12 -28.41
CA GLU A 119 -10.60 20.74 -28.19
C GLU A 119 -11.68 19.71 -27.80
N ASP A 120 -11.36 18.41 -27.79
CA ASP A 120 -12.29 17.38 -27.33
C ASP A 120 -12.47 17.44 -25.80
N GLU A 121 -13.71 17.27 -25.34
CA GLU A 121 -14.05 17.27 -23.90
C GLU A 121 -13.35 16.17 -23.10
N LEU A 122 -12.90 15.11 -23.76
CA LEU A 122 -12.15 14.01 -23.15
C LEU A 122 -10.63 14.25 -23.14
N PHE A 123 -10.13 15.35 -23.73
CA PHE A 123 -8.69 15.59 -23.87
C PHE A 123 -7.93 15.51 -22.55
N ASP A 124 -8.43 16.16 -21.49
CA ASP A 124 -7.76 16.13 -20.17
C ASP A 124 -7.76 14.71 -19.57
N ARG A 125 -8.81 13.92 -19.81
CA ARG A 125 -8.85 12.52 -19.36
C ARG A 125 -7.89 11.65 -20.16
N ALA A 126 -7.83 11.85 -21.48
CA ALA A 126 -6.89 11.20 -22.36
C ALA A 126 -5.44 11.54 -21.98
N LEU A 127 -5.16 12.82 -21.73
CA LEU A 127 -3.87 13.31 -21.28
C LEU A 127 -3.43 12.62 -19.99
N PHE A 128 -4.32 12.53 -18.99
CA PHE A 128 -3.99 11.84 -17.74
C PHE A 128 -3.67 10.35 -17.97
N GLN A 129 -4.44 9.67 -18.83
CA GLN A 129 -4.18 8.25 -19.14
C GLN A 129 -2.89 8.04 -19.95
N ARG A 130 -2.54 8.97 -20.85
CA ARG A 130 -1.24 8.97 -21.55
C ARG A 130 -0.09 9.06 -20.57
N LEU A 131 -0.18 9.97 -19.59
CA LEU A 131 0.83 10.14 -18.54
C LEU A 131 0.88 8.92 -17.61
N LYS A 132 -0.27 8.33 -17.23
CA LYS A 132 -0.33 7.08 -16.45
C LYS A 132 0.42 5.93 -17.13
N ARG A 133 0.41 5.90 -18.46
CA ARG A 133 1.08 4.90 -19.31
C ARG A 133 2.49 5.30 -19.75
N GLY A 134 3.05 6.36 -19.17
CA GLY A 134 4.43 6.78 -19.41
C GLY A 134 4.69 7.50 -20.73
N ASP A 135 3.68 8.06 -21.39
CA ASP A 135 3.85 8.77 -22.66
C ASP A 135 4.60 10.10 -22.49
N GLN A 136 5.91 10.08 -22.75
CA GLN A 136 6.77 11.28 -22.70
C GLN A 136 6.28 12.41 -23.61
N GLN A 137 5.62 12.10 -24.74
CA GLN A 137 5.08 13.12 -25.65
C GLN A 137 3.89 13.89 -25.05
N ALA A 138 3.36 13.45 -23.91
CA ALA A 138 2.29 14.12 -23.20
C ALA A 138 2.79 15.26 -22.28
N ILE A 139 4.09 15.30 -21.95
CA ILE A 139 4.66 16.25 -20.98
C ILE A 139 4.39 17.71 -21.36
N PRO A 140 4.61 18.17 -22.61
CA PRO A 140 4.35 19.56 -22.98
C PRO A 140 2.90 20.01 -22.74
N TYR A 141 1.94 19.08 -22.70
CA TYR A 141 0.52 19.37 -22.46
C TYR A 141 0.16 19.47 -20.99
N VAL A 142 0.89 18.78 -20.10
CA VAL A 142 0.64 18.85 -18.65
C VAL A 142 1.37 20.00 -17.98
N LEU A 143 2.51 20.44 -18.51
CA LEU A 143 3.28 21.56 -17.92
C LEU A 143 2.44 22.84 -17.71
N PRO A 144 1.60 23.30 -18.68
CA PRO A 144 0.72 24.44 -18.46
C PRO A 144 -0.30 24.20 -17.34
N LYS A 145 -0.78 22.96 -17.19
CA LYS A 145 -1.77 22.59 -16.16
C LYS A 145 -1.20 22.77 -14.75
N PHE A 146 0.10 22.58 -14.53
CA PHE A 146 0.74 22.89 -13.24
C PHE A 146 0.76 24.39 -12.87
N LYS A 147 0.65 25.27 -13.87
CA LYS A 147 0.69 26.73 -13.69
C LYS A 147 -0.70 27.31 -13.44
N THR A 148 -1.72 26.76 -14.08
CA THR A 148 -3.07 27.33 -14.13
C THR A 148 -4.04 26.74 -13.12
N ASN A 149 -3.79 25.51 -12.64
CA ASN A 149 -4.87 24.79 -11.98
C ASN A 149 -5.12 25.28 -10.55
N ARG A 150 -6.40 25.51 -10.24
CA ARG A 150 -6.89 25.65 -8.86
C ARG A 150 -6.89 24.30 -8.13
N ASP A 151 -6.85 23.21 -8.88
CA ASP A 151 -6.89 21.85 -8.35
C ASP A 151 -5.52 21.19 -8.52
N ASP A 152 -4.89 20.87 -7.41
CA ASP A 152 -3.58 20.20 -7.33
C ASP A 152 -3.57 18.77 -7.91
N TYR A 153 -4.71 18.36 -8.47
CA TYR A 153 -4.98 17.10 -9.13
C TYR A 153 -3.89 16.65 -10.10
N TRP A 154 -3.39 17.55 -10.95
CA TRP A 154 -2.41 17.18 -11.99
C TRP A 154 -1.07 16.74 -11.44
N TRP A 155 -0.69 17.16 -10.22
CA TRP A 155 0.56 16.69 -9.62
C TRP A 155 0.58 15.18 -9.37
N GLN A 156 -0.59 14.51 -9.37
CA GLN A 156 -0.68 13.05 -9.28
C GLN A 156 0.00 12.31 -10.43
N VAL A 157 0.17 12.94 -11.59
CA VAL A 157 0.82 12.30 -12.74
C VAL A 157 2.28 11.97 -12.46
N GLY A 158 2.90 12.66 -11.50
CA GLY A 158 4.28 12.40 -11.08
C GLY A 158 4.52 11.02 -10.48
N ARG A 159 3.45 10.29 -10.13
CA ARG A 159 3.51 8.88 -9.71
C ARG A 159 3.87 7.93 -10.86
N TYR A 160 3.61 8.34 -12.10
CA TYR A 160 3.71 7.47 -13.28
C TYR A 160 4.79 7.93 -14.26
N LEU A 161 5.00 9.24 -14.36
CA LEU A 161 5.93 9.86 -15.29
C LEU A 161 6.62 11.05 -14.64
N TRP A 162 7.93 11.17 -14.83
CA TRP A 162 8.69 12.31 -14.36
C TRP A 162 9.76 12.72 -15.38
N SER A 163 10.02 14.04 -15.48
CA SER A 163 11.07 14.61 -16.32
C SER A 163 11.74 15.81 -15.64
N ASP A 164 12.84 16.28 -16.22
CA ASP A 164 13.53 17.47 -15.73
C ASP A 164 12.64 18.72 -15.86
N GLU A 165 11.85 18.86 -16.92
CA GLU A 165 10.88 19.95 -17.09
C GLU A 165 9.79 19.94 -16.00
N MET A 166 9.38 18.74 -15.55
CA MET A 166 8.46 18.60 -14.42
C MET A 166 9.12 19.02 -13.10
N THR A 167 10.42 18.77 -12.94
CA THR A 167 11.21 19.24 -11.79
C THR A 167 11.30 20.77 -11.76
N GLU A 168 11.53 21.40 -12.91
CA GLU A 168 11.50 22.87 -13.04
C GLU A 168 10.12 23.44 -12.74
N ALA A 169 9.06 22.80 -13.25
CA ALA A 169 7.68 23.21 -12.94
C ALA A 169 7.36 23.08 -11.44
N LEU A 170 7.91 22.07 -10.76
CA LEU A 170 7.77 21.89 -9.31
C LEU A 170 8.50 23.00 -8.56
N ASP A 171 9.73 23.34 -8.95
CA ASP A 171 10.49 24.46 -8.40
C ASP A 171 9.74 25.81 -8.54
N GLU A 172 9.19 26.07 -9.73
CA GLU A 172 8.35 27.26 -9.96
C GLU A 172 7.10 27.23 -9.07
N SER A 173 6.48 26.07 -8.88
CA SER A 173 5.29 25.90 -8.05
C SER A 173 5.59 26.21 -6.57
N LEU A 174 6.68 25.68 -6.04
CA LEU A 174 7.17 25.97 -4.68
C LEU A 174 7.52 27.46 -4.53
N THR A 175 8.11 28.08 -5.57
CA THR A 175 8.34 29.53 -5.59
C THR A 175 7.02 30.32 -5.49
N ARG A 176 6.00 29.96 -6.27
CA ARG A 176 4.66 30.59 -6.21
C ARG A 176 4.01 30.35 -4.84
N ARG A 177 4.20 29.18 -4.26
CA ARG A 177 3.74 28.84 -2.92
C ARG A 177 4.36 29.77 -1.89
N GLY A 178 5.69 29.90 -1.87
CA GLY A 178 6.44 30.73 -0.93
C GLY A 178 6.06 32.21 -0.94
N LYS A 179 5.72 32.76 -2.11
CA LYS A 179 5.20 34.15 -2.23
C LYS A 179 3.89 34.37 -1.49
N LYS A 180 3.07 33.32 -1.36
CA LYS A 180 1.75 33.37 -0.69
C LYS A 180 1.78 32.70 0.70
N ALA A 181 2.90 32.13 1.11
CA ALA A 181 2.99 31.32 2.31
C ALA A 181 3.03 32.22 3.55
N VAL A 182 2.30 31.82 4.60
CA VAL A 182 2.42 32.46 5.91
C VAL A 182 3.46 31.68 6.70
N ARG A 183 4.45 32.37 7.27
CA ARG A 183 5.49 31.76 8.12
C ARG A 183 4.96 31.66 9.55
N GLY A 184 4.25 30.59 9.84
CA GLY A 184 3.65 30.34 11.16
C GLY A 184 3.26 28.88 11.35
N TRP A 185 3.31 28.40 12.59
CA TRP A 185 3.09 27.01 12.97
C TRP A 185 1.62 26.58 12.95
N ASP A 186 0.71 27.55 12.99
CA ASP A 186 -0.74 27.40 13.15
C ASP A 186 -1.50 27.46 11.81
N LYS A 187 -0.79 27.32 10.68
CA LYS A 187 -1.35 27.61 9.36
C LYS A 187 -1.70 26.34 8.58
N PRO A 188 -2.83 26.35 7.86
CA PRO A 188 -3.32 25.15 7.20
C PRO A 188 -2.44 24.75 6.03
N GLU A 189 -2.23 23.44 5.90
CA GLU A 189 -1.70 22.78 4.71
C GLU A 189 -2.55 23.16 3.49
N ARG A 190 -1.90 23.32 2.34
CA ARG A 190 -2.60 23.43 1.05
C ARG A 190 -2.86 22.04 0.52
N GLN A 191 -3.94 21.87 -0.25
CA GLN A 191 -4.24 20.60 -0.92
C GLN A 191 -3.06 20.11 -1.78
N SER A 192 -2.25 21.03 -2.33
CA SER A 192 -1.05 20.74 -3.13
C SER A 192 0.07 20.10 -2.34
N ASP A 193 0.16 20.41 -1.05
CA ASP A 193 1.37 20.15 -0.27
C ASP A 193 1.61 18.64 -0.19
N TRP A 194 0.55 17.86 0.03
CA TRP A 194 0.60 16.40 0.02
C TRP A 194 1.12 15.84 -1.32
N MET A 195 0.59 16.32 -2.45
CA MET A 195 0.96 15.75 -3.75
C MET A 195 2.36 16.18 -4.20
N THR A 196 2.72 17.44 -3.93
CA THR A 196 4.02 17.98 -4.29
C THR A 196 5.14 17.42 -3.41
N SER A 197 4.90 17.18 -2.12
CA SER A 197 5.85 16.46 -1.27
C SER A 197 6.03 15.02 -1.73
N GLU A 198 4.96 14.33 -2.09
CA GLU A 198 5.02 12.94 -2.58
C GLU A 198 5.85 12.82 -3.87
N ASN A 199 5.78 13.83 -4.74
CA ASN A 199 6.65 13.91 -5.91
C ASN A 199 8.13 14.12 -5.51
N ILE A 200 8.41 14.92 -4.48
CA ILE A 200 9.78 15.10 -3.96
C ILE A 200 10.36 13.77 -3.46
N LEU A 201 9.57 12.93 -2.79
CA LEU A 201 10.03 11.61 -2.30
C LEU A 201 10.57 10.71 -3.43
N ARG A 202 10.13 10.93 -4.67
CA ARG A 202 10.53 10.13 -5.84
C ARG A 202 11.73 10.70 -6.57
N LEU A 203 12.17 11.91 -6.24
CA LEU A 203 13.31 12.54 -6.89
C LEU A 203 14.63 11.90 -6.46
N PRO A 204 15.67 11.96 -7.31
CA PRO A 204 17.02 11.67 -6.87
C PRO A 204 17.41 12.53 -5.66
N GLU A 205 18.12 11.95 -4.70
CA GLU A 205 18.46 12.58 -3.41
C GLU A 205 18.99 14.01 -3.56
N LYS A 206 19.96 14.24 -4.46
CA LYS A 206 20.55 15.56 -4.71
C LYS A 206 19.56 16.59 -5.25
N VAL A 207 18.56 16.14 -6.02
CA VAL A 207 17.53 17.01 -6.59
C VAL A 207 16.51 17.37 -5.51
N ALA A 208 16.07 16.38 -4.73
CA ALA A 208 15.17 16.58 -3.59
C ALA A 208 15.78 17.55 -2.57
N GLU A 209 17.04 17.31 -2.17
CA GLU A 209 17.77 18.17 -1.24
C GLU A 209 17.84 19.62 -1.73
N ARG A 210 18.28 19.84 -2.97
CA ARG A 210 18.37 21.17 -3.56
C ARG A 210 17.03 21.92 -3.52
N LEU A 211 15.93 21.25 -3.88
CA LEU A 211 14.60 21.87 -3.88
C LEU A 211 14.12 22.21 -2.46
N LEU A 212 14.27 21.26 -1.54
CA LEU A 212 13.83 21.44 -0.15
C LEU A 212 14.61 22.57 0.53
N ILE A 213 15.93 22.63 0.37
CA ILE A 213 16.77 23.68 0.94
C ILE A 213 16.40 25.05 0.35
N LYS A 214 16.30 25.15 -0.98
CA LYS A 214 15.98 26.41 -1.69
C LYS A 214 14.68 27.04 -1.17
N HIS A 215 13.69 26.21 -0.82
CA HIS A 215 12.36 26.64 -0.40
C HIS A 215 12.11 26.51 1.11
N TRP A 216 13.14 26.17 1.89
CA TRP A 216 12.97 25.79 3.29
C TRP A 216 12.32 26.88 4.16
N ASP A 217 12.51 28.15 3.80
CA ASP A 217 11.98 29.32 4.53
C ASP A 217 10.48 29.21 4.84
N HIS A 218 9.73 28.58 3.93
CA HIS A 218 8.28 28.46 4.04
C HIS A 218 7.80 27.00 4.06
N LEU A 219 8.62 26.04 3.62
CA LEU A 219 8.27 24.61 3.67
C LEU A 219 8.44 24.02 5.07
N ARG A 220 9.34 24.56 5.89
CA ARG A 220 9.59 24.08 7.26
C ARG A 220 8.38 24.13 8.20
N PHE A 221 7.35 24.90 7.85
CA PHE A 221 6.12 25.04 8.64
C PHE A 221 5.05 24.00 8.27
N VAL A 222 5.37 23.05 7.37
CA VAL A 222 4.40 22.11 6.81
C VAL A 222 4.89 20.68 7.06
N PRO A 223 4.09 19.82 7.73
CA PRO A 223 4.46 18.44 8.05
C PRO A 223 4.99 17.65 6.85
N TYR A 224 4.29 17.70 5.71
CA TYR A 224 4.66 16.96 4.51
C TYR A 224 6.09 17.23 4.03
N PHE A 225 6.54 18.49 4.04
CA PHE A 225 7.89 18.81 3.55
C PHE A 225 8.97 18.51 4.60
N VAL A 226 8.64 18.58 5.89
CA VAL A 226 9.55 18.13 6.96
C VAL A 226 9.76 16.62 6.90
N GLN A 227 8.68 15.86 6.69
CA GLN A 227 8.76 14.42 6.47
C GLN A 227 9.53 14.10 5.17
N ALA A 228 9.32 14.85 4.08
CA ALA A 228 10.09 14.66 2.84
C ALA A 228 11.60 14.93 3.02
N ALA A 229 11.96 15.91 3.86
CA ALA A 229 13.35 16.18 4.22
C ALA A 229 13.96 15.02 5.01
N LEU A 230 13.23 14.44 5.97
CA LEU A 230 13.66 13.24 6.69
C LEU A 230 13.80 12.03 5.76
N TYR A 231 12.89 11.86 4.80
CA TYR A 231 12.94 10.77 3.81
C TYR A 231 14.14 10.90 2.88
N THR A 232 14.50 12.12 2.48
CA THR A 232 15.69 12.38 1.66
C THR A 232 16.97 12.00 2.42
N ALA A 233 16.96 12.23 3.73
CA ALA A 233 17.92 11.71 4.70
C ALA A 233 19.37 12.21 4.59
N THR A 234 19.60 13.35 3.95
CA THR A 234 20.94 13.96 3.88
C THR A 234 21.30 14.68 5.19
N PRO A 235 22.61 14.86 5.50
CA PRO A 235 23.05 15.53 6.72
C PRO A 235 22.52 16.96 6.90
N GLU A 236 22.48 17.75 5.81
CA GLU A 236 22.02 19.14 5.86
C GLU A 236 20.52 19.23 6.15
N LEU A 237 19.70 18.44 5.46
CA LEU A 237 18.27 18.37 5.71
C LEU A 237 17.96 17.86 7.12
N ARG A 238 18.69 16.86 7.63
CA ARG A 238 18.54 16.39 9.03
C ARG A 238 18.80 17.50 10.03
N SER A 239 19.80 18.35 9.80
CA SER A 239 20.09 19.52 10.64
C SER A 239 18.96 20.56 10.60
N LEU A 240 18.46 20.85 9.39
CA LEU A 240 17.33 21.77 9.19
C LEU A 240 16.04 21.28 9.84
N VAL A 241 15.75 19.97 9.76
CA VAL A 241 14.63 19.36 10.45
C VAL A 241 14.82 19.43 11.96
N ALA A 242 15.98 19.05 12.50
CA ALA A 242 16.24 19.12 13.94
C ALA A 242 15.99 20.52 14.50
N LYS A 243 16.51 21.56 13.82
CA LYS A 243 16.23 22.96 14.18
C LYS A 243 14.73 23.26 14.13
N THR A 244 14.05 22.87 13.07
CA THR A 244 12.61 23.07 12.90
C THR A 244 11.77 22.38 13.97
N MET A 245 12.10 21.14 14.32
CA MET A 245 11.41 20.38 15.35
C MET A 245 11.66 20.97 16.75
N SER A 246 12.82 21.59 17.00
CA SER A 246 13.10 22.27 18.27
C SER A 246 12.37 23.61 18.45
N GLU A 247 12.06 24.29 17.34
CA GLU A 247 11.32 25.57 17.34
C GLU A 247 9.79 25.37 17.23
N CYS A 248 9.36 24.18 16.82
CA CYS A 248 7.95 23.84 16.60
C CYS A 248 7.22 23.69 17.95
N PRO A 249 6.05 24.34 18.14
CA PRO A 249 5.27 24.20 19.36
C PRO A 249 4.57 22.84 19.49
N ASP A 250 4.31 22.15 18.38
CA ASP A 250 3.71 20.81 18.36
C ASP A 250 4.47 19.87 17.39
N PRO A 251 5.63 19.34 17.83
CA PRO A 251 6.42 18.41 17.04
C PRO A 251 5.67 17.12 16.70
N LYS A 252 4.72 16.70 17.54
CA LYS A 252 3.97 15.46 17.32
C LYS A 252 3.09 15.57 16.08
N ASN A 253 2.43 16.72 15.87
CA ASN A 253 1.62 16.93 14.68
C ASN A 253 2.43 16.84 13.37
N PHE A 254 3.72 17.19 13.38
CA PHE A 254 4.60 17.08 12.21
C PHE A 254 4.93 15.64 11.82
N MET A 255 4.76 14.67 12.72
CA MET A 255 5.04 13.26 12.47
C MET A 255 3.78 12.43 12.22
N ARG A 256 2.59 13.04 12.23
CA ARG A 256 1.33 12.33 11.96
C ARG A 256 1.31 11.77 10.55
N PHE A 257 0.75 10.56 10.43
CA PHE A 257 0.55 9.85 9.16
C PHE A 257 1.82 9.67 8.32
N ILE A 258 2.99 9.69 8.97
CA ILE A 258 4.28 9.55 8.27
C ILE A 258 4.41 8.20 7.57
N ASP A 259 3.85 7.14 8.15
CA ASP A 259 3.71 5.80 7.56
C ASP A 259 2.95 5.83 6.23
N SER A 260 1.85 6.59 6.19
CA SER A 260 1.00 6.75 5.02
C SER A 260 1.68 7.62 3.96
N HIS A 261 2.33 8.71 4.37
CA HIS A 261 3.05 9.60 3.46
C HIS A 261 4.27 8.93 2.83
N TYR A 262 4.98 8.07 3.57
CA TYR A 262 6.08 7.25 3.04
C TYR A 262 5.58 6.06 2.20
N ASN A 263 4.26 5.91 2.05
CA ASN A 263 3.63 4.88 1.23
C ASN A 263 4.05 3.45 1.62
N LEU A 264 4.26 3.17 2.92
CA LEU A 264 4.77 1.87 3.39
C LEU A 264 3.88 0.69 3.00
N ASN A 265 2.57 0.93 2.85
CA ASN A 265 1.57 -0.08 2.51
C ASN A 265 1.05 0.00 1.07
N ALA A 266 1.57 0.92 0.25
CA ALA A 266 1.06 1.12 -1.10
C ALA A 266 1.78 0.22 -2.11
N ARG A 267 1.02 -0.64 -2.78
CA ARG A 267 1.54 -1.52 -3.85
C ARG A 267 2.10 -0.66 -5.00
N GLY A 268 3.34 -0.94 -5.41
CA GLY A 268 4.01 -0.22 -6.51
C GLY A 268 4.61 1.14 -6.12
N ALA A 269 4.49 1.58 -4.86
CA ALA A 269 5.21 2.76 -4.39
C ALA A 269 6.67 2.42 -4.06
N SER A 270 7.56 3.42 -4.16
CA SER A 270 8.98 3.29 -3.84
C SER A 270 9.26 2.94 -2.37
N GLY A 271 8.27 3.17 -1.48
CA GLY A 271 8.32 2.85 -0.05
C GLY A 271 9.57 3.40 0.64
N LEU A 272 10.00 2.73 1.71
CA LEU A 272 11.38 2.83 2.18
C LEU A 272 12.24 1.85 1.40
N ASN A 273 13.39 2.28 0.92
CA ASN A 273 14.31 1.41 0.18
C ASN A 273 15.76 1.55 0.63
N ARG A 274 16.06 2.50 1.53
CA ARG A 274 17.40 2.71 2.09
C ARG A 274 17.30 2.81 3.61
N LEU A 275 18.21 2.12 4.31
CA LEU A 275 18.30 2.16 5.77
C LEU A 275 18.43 3.61 6.30
N ALA A 276 19.18 4.46 5.58
CA ALA A 276 19.37 5.87 5.93
C ALA A 276 18.05 6.66 6.10
N GLN A 277 16.97 6.25 5.42
CA GLN A 277 15.66 6.91 5.50
C GLN A 277 14.94 6.61 6.82
N VAL A 278 15.21 5.45 7.40
CA VAL A 278 14.65 5.07 8.71
C VAL A 278 15.57 5.55 9.83
N GLU A 279 16.89 5.55 9.61
CA GLU A 279 17.86 6.13 10.55
C GLU A 279 17.64 7.62 10.80
N SER A 280 17.19 8.37 9.79
CA SER A 280 16.87 9.80 9.96
C SER A 280 15.70 10.04 10.93
N LEU A 281 14.86 9.03 11.16
CA LEU A 281 13.68 9.10 12.03
C LEU A 281 13.98 8.75 13.49
N VAL A 282 15.14 8.15 13.79
CA VAL A 282 15.51 7.72 15.15
C VAL A 282 15.26 8.78 16.23
N PRO A 283 15.63 10.07 16.03
CA PRO A 283 15.40 11.11 17.04
C PRO A 283 13.91 11.40 17.31
N TYR A 284 13.02 10.96 16.42
CA TYR A 284 11.60 11.33 16.40
C TYR A 284 10.66 10.16 16.65
N PHE A 285 11.13 8.92 16.83
CA PHE A 285 10.24 7.78 17.06
C PHE A 285 9.34 7.95 18.30
N GLY A 286 9.79 8.67 19.33
CA GLY A 286 8.95 9.01 20.48
C GLY A 286 7.75 9.92 20.16
N LEU A 287 7.69 10.48 18.95
CA LEU A 287 6.56 11.30 18.47
C LEU A 287 5.55 10.48 17.65
N PHE A 288 5.85 9.23 17.31
CA PHE A 288 5.02 8.42 16.43
C PHE A 288 3.84 7.82 17.22
N ASP A 289 2.75 7.54 16.52
CA ASP A 289 1.68 6.72 17.08
C ASP A 289 2.02 5.22 16.97
N GLU A 290 1.28 4.39 17.71
CA GLU A 290 1.50 2.94 17.74
C GLU A 290 1.37 2.30 16.35
N LEU A 291 0.42 2.79 15.54
CA LEU A 291 0.23 2.31 14.17
C LEU A 291 1.47 2.60 13.31
N SER A 292 2.02 3.82 13.38
CA SER A 292 3.24 4.16 12.64
C SER A 292 4.40 3.27 13.09
N ILE A 293 4.62 3.10 14.39
CA ILE A 293 5.67 2.20 14.90
C ILE A 293 5.51 0.78 14.35
N ASP A 294 4.29 0.22 14.35
CA ASP A 294 3.99 -1.08 13.72
C ASP A 294 4.40 -1.12 12.24
N GLN A 295 4.02 -0.11 11.45
CA GLN A 295 4.32 -0.09 10.02
C GLN A 295 5.82 -0.02 9.75
N PHE A 296 6.58 0.80 10.48
CA PHE A 296 8.03 0.85 10.36
C PHE A 296 8.68 -0.46 10.82
N TRP A 297 8.17 -1.08 11.88
CA TRP A 297 8.64 -2.38 12.36
C TRP A 297 8.49 -3.49 11.30
N LYS A 298 7.30 -3.59 10.69
CA LYS A 298 7.03 -4.51 9.58
C LYS A 298 7.86 -4.21 8.33
N CYS A 299 8.07 -2.93 8.04
CA CYS A 299 8.92 -2.50 6.94
C CYS A 299 10.37 -2.96 7.16
N CYS A 300 10.93 -2.78 8.36
CA CYS A 300 12.26 -3.26 8.69
C CYS A 300 12.40 -4.78 8.51
N ASN A 301 11.38 -5.56 8.89
CA ASN A 301 11.38 -7.01 8.68
C ASN A 301 11.40 -7.37 7.18
N THR A 302 10.58 -6.71 6.38
CA THR A 302 10.50 -6.91 4.93
C THR A 302 11.84 -6.66 4.24
N HIS A 303 12.62 -5.70 4.73
CA HIS A 303 13.96 -5.38 4.21
C HIS A 303 15.12 -6.09 4.92
N GLY A 304 14.85 -6.94 5.92
CA GLY A 304 15.88 -7.61 6.71
C GLY A 304 16.72 -6.67 7.60
N TRP A 305 16.22 -5.48 7.92
CA TRP A 305 16.89 -4.50 8.79
C TRP A 305 16.71 -4.85 10.29
N PHE A 306 16.93 -6.11 10.64
CA PHE A 306 16.66 -6.64 11.97
C PHE A 306 17.48 -5.99 13.07
N GLU A 307 18.79 -5.77 12.84
CA GLU A 307 19.67 -5.13 13.84
C GLU A 307 19.23 -3.71 14.18
N PHE A 308 18.85 -2.93 13.16
CA PHE A 308 18.33 -1.59 13.34
C PHE A 308 17.02 -1.61 14.13
N ARG A 309 16.07 -2.48 13.72
CA ARG A 309 14.77 -2.63 14.34
C ARG A 309 14.88 -3.04 15.82
N ARG A 310 15.72 -4.03 16.13
CA ARG A 310 16.03 -4.48 17.50
C ARG A 310 16.52 -3.34 18.38
N LYS A 311 17.40 -2.51 17.83
CA LYS A 311 17.99 -1.39 18.58
C LYS A 311 17.02 -0.24 18.83
N HIS A 312 16.15 0.07 17.88
CA HIS A 312 15.41 1.34 17.87
C HIS A 312 13.89 1.23 17.90
N LEU A 313 13.29 0.12 17.45
CA LEU A 313 11.84 -0.05 17.34
C LEU A 313 11.29 -1.12 18.29
N ASP A 314 12.02 -2.22 18.53
CA ASP A 314 11.60 -3.27 19.47
C ASP A 314 11.32 -2.72 20.89
N PRO A 315 12.05 -1.70 21.41
CA PRO A 315 11.71 -1.08 22.70
C PRO A 315 10.44 -0.21 22.69
N LEU A 316 9.90 0.12 21.51
CA LEU A 316 8.78 1.05 21.35
C LEU A 316 7.45 0.34 21.05
N VAL A 317 7.49 -0.94 20.70
CA VAL A 317 6.28 -1.74 20.50
C VAL A 317 5.68 -2.17 21.85
N SER A 318 4.42 -1.82 22.07
CA SER A 318 3.70 -2.10 23.32
C SER A 318 2.77 -3.32 23.23
N HIS A 319 2.41 -3.75 22.02
CA HIS A 319 1.41 -4.78 21.82
C HIS A 319 1.98 -6.18 22.15
N PRO A 320 1.26 -7.03 22.93
CA PRO A 320 1.74 -8.36 23.33
C PRO A 320 2.21 -9.26 22.18
N HIS A 321 1.56 -9.13 21.02
CA HIS A 321 1.89 -9.87 19.80
C HIS A 321 3.36 -9.72 19.37
N TYR A 322 4.00 -8.56 19.57
CA TYR A 322 5.42 -8.41 19.22
C TYR A 322 6.32 -9.15 20.22
N ALA A 323 5.99 -9.13 21.51
CA ALA A 323 6.76 -9.87 22.50
C ALA A 323 6.78 -11.37 22.17
N GLU A 324 5.67 -11.91 21.67
CA GLU A 324 5.57 -13.30 21.19
C GLU A 324 6.47 -13.58 19.98
N GLN A 325 6.68 -12.60 19.11
CA GLN A 325 7.53 -12.70 17.91
C GLN A 325 9.02 -12.48 18.19
N LEU A 326 9.35 -11.72 19.24
CA LEU A 326 10.72 -11.32 19.59
C LEU A 326 11.49 -12.38 20.39
N GLY A 327 10.82 -13.46 20.83
CA GLY A 327 11.44 -14.56 21.56
C GLY A 327 11.38 -14.44 23.09
N GLY A 328 12.05 -15.34 23.79
CA GLY A 328 12.14 -15.36 25.25
C GLY A 328 10.81 -15.63 25.95
N ASP A 329 10.48 -14.81 26.95
CA ASP A 329 9.26 -14.97 27.76
C ASP A 329 7.97 -14.89 26.92
N GLY A 330 7.98 -14.12 25.83
CA GLY A 330 6.85 -14.03 24.91
C GLY A 330 6.59 -15.36 24.18
N THR A 331 7.64 -16.06 23.76
CA THR A 331 7.50 -17.40 23.15
C THR A 331 6.94 -18.40 24.16
N ARG A 332 7.42 -18.38 25.41
CA ARG A 332 6.87 -19.24 26.46
C ARG A 332 5.39 -18.99 26.70
N LYS A 333 4.98 -17.72 26.76
CA LYS A 333 3.58 -17.33 26.91
C LYS A 333 2.73 -17.79 25.73
N ALA A 334 3.21 -17.63 24.50
CA ALA A 334 2.50 -18.13 23.31
C ALA A 334 2.29 -19.64 23.34
N LEU A 335 3.32 -20.40 23.74
CA LEU A 335 3.24 -21.86 23.89
C LEU A 335 2.27 -22.28 25.00
N ASP A 336 2.27 -21.58 26.14
CA ASP A 336 1.26 -21.79 27.20
C ASP A 336 -0.15 -21.48 26.68
N GLU A 337 -0.35 -20.43 25.88
CA GLU A 337 -1.66 -20.14 25.28
C GLU A 337 -2.12 -21.21 24.28
N PHE A 338 -1.21 -21.78 23.48
CA PHE A 338 -1.53 -22.89 22.59
C PHE A 338 -1.99 -24.13 23.36
N LEU A 339 -1.36 -24.39 24.50
CA LEU A 339 -1.68 -25.48 25.40
C LEU A 339 -3.04 -25.27 26.10
N GLU A 340 -3.27 -24.09 26.68
CA GLU A 340 -4.44 -23.80 27.51
C GLU A 340 -5.72 -23.56 26.71
N LYS A 341 -5.61 -22.97 25.51
CA LYS A 341 -6.77 -22.52 24.71
C LYS A 341 -7.06 -23.40 23.49
N ASP A 342 -6.35 -24.53 23.35
CA ASP A 342 -6.44 -25.44 22.21
C ASP A 342 -6.33 -24.72 20.84
N ARG A 343 -5.28 -23.90 20.70
CA ARG A 343 -5.07 -23.02 19.53
C ARG A 343 -4.04 -23.56 18.55
N LEU A 344 -3.75 -24.86 18.58
CA LEU A 344 -2.70 -25.49 17.75
C LEU A 344 -2.85 -25.22 16.25
N VAL A 345 -4.07 -25.00 15.76
CA VAL A 345 -4.35 -24.66 14.35
C VAL A 345 -3.63 -23.38 13.88
N TRP A 346 -3.23 -22.50 14.81
CA TRP A 346 -2.54 -21.25 14.54
C TRP A 346 -1.02 -21.33 14.71
N MET A 347 -0.48 -22.48 15.12
CA MET A 347 0.96 -22.70 15.35
C MET A 347 1.81 -22.32 14.13
N ASN A 348 1.38 -22.75 12.95
CA ASN A 348 2.12 -22.50 11.71
C ASN A 348 2.23 -21.00 11.40
N HIS A 349 1.11 -20.28 11.54
CA HIS A 349 1.08 -18.83 11.32
C HIS A 349 1.97 -18.08 12.32
N TRP A 350 1.93 -18.46 13.60
CA TRP A 350 2.79 -17.86 14.62
C TRP A 350 4.28 -18.09 14.31
N LEU A 351 4.65 -19.30 13.90
CA LEU A 351 6.03 -19.61 13.51
C LEU A 351 6.47 -18.84 12.26
N ASP A 352 5.61 -18.74 11.25
CA ASP A 352 5.87 -17.94 10.04
C ASP A 352 6.08 -16.47 10.41
N ASP A 353 5.28 -15.93 11.32
CA ASP A 353 5.42 -14.57 11.83
C ASP A 353 6.74 -14.36 12.58
N CYS A 354 7.16 -15.29 13.44
CA CYS A 354 8.45 -15.23 14.13
C CYS A 354 9.63 -15.25 13.14
N LEU A 355 9.58 -16.13 12.13
CA LEU A 355 10.60 -16.20 11.09
C LEU A 355 10.63 -14.93 10.24
N ALA A 356 9.46 -14.39 9.87
CA ALA A 356 9.34 -13.11 9.19
C ALA A 356 9.87 -11.95 10.06
N ALA A 357 9.76 -12.06 11.38
CA ALA A 357 10.38 -11.15 12.35
C ALA A 357 11.88 -11.39 12.57
N GLY A 358 12.52 -12.26 11.78
CA GLY A 358 13.97 -12.46 11.82
C GLY A 358 14.45 -13.37 12.95
N ALA A 359 13.58 -14.16 13.56
CA ALA A 359 14.01 -15.29 14.38
C ALA A 359 14.64 -16.36 13.50
N THR A 360 15.65 -17.06 14.00
CA THR A 360 16.18 -18.25 13.31
C THR A 360 15.44 -19.50 13.77
N VAL A 361 15.42 -20.52 12.91
CA VAL A 361 14.88 -21.85 13.28
C VAL A 361 15.59 -22.38 14.53
N ASP A 362 16.90 -22.18 14.64
CA ASP A 362 17.68 -22.66 15.79
C ASP A 362 17.28 -21.96 17.09
N GLN A 363 17.00 -20.65 17.05
CA GLN A 363 16.48 -19.90 18.19
C GLN A 363 15.10 -20.42 18.62
N LEU A 364 14.16 -20.53 17.67
CA LEU A 364 12.79 -20.99 17.95
C LEU A 364 12.78 -22.41 18.51
N VAL A 365 13.50 -23.33 17.86
CA VAL A 365 13.60 -24.72 18.30
C VAL A 365 14.25 -24.83 19.68
N GLY A 366 15.28 -24.02 19.95
CA GLY A 366 15.92 -23.95 21.27
C GLY A 366 14.95 -23.50 22.38
N GLU A 367 14.17 -22.46 22.12
CA GLU A 367 13.17 -21.95 23.08
C GLU A 367 12.01 -22.93 23.31
N ILE A 368 11.50 -23.54 22.24
CA ILE A 368 10.45 -24.56 22.29
C ILE A 368 10.93 -25.80 23.07
N SER A 369 12.18 -26.22 22.86
CA SER A 369 12.81 -27.32 23.61
C SER A 369 12.91 -27.01 25.10
N SER A 370 13.37 -25.79 25.43
CA SER A 370 13.43 -25.31 26.82
C SER A 370 12.05 -25.28 27.47
N TRP A 371 11.02 -24.83 26.74
CA TRP A 371 9.65 -24.81 27.22
C TRP A 371 9.10 -26.22 27.47
N LEU A 372 9.31 -27.17 26.53
CA LEU A 372 8.88 -28.57 26.69
C LEU A 372 9.46 -29.20 27.96
N THR A 373 10.74 -28.95 28.24
CA THR A 373 11.39 -29.44 29.45
C THR A 373 10.69 -28.94 30.72
N SER A 374 10.16 -27.71 30.71
CA SER A 374 9.40 -27.12 31.83
C SER A 374 7.94 -27.58 31.91
N LYS A 375 7.39 -28.13 30.82
CA LYS A 375 6.01 -28.60 30.66
C LYS A 375 5.99 -30.03 30.13
N ALA A 376 6.67 -30.94 30.85
CA ALA A 376 6.81 -32.35 30.48
C ALA A 376 5.48 -33.13 30.61
N SER A 377 4.57 -32.90 29.66
CA SER A 377 3.25 -33.52 29.58
C SER A 377 2.93 -33.99 28.16
N LEU A 378 1.91 -34.83 28.02
CA LEU A 378 1.44 -35.30 26.71
C LEU A 378 1.00 -34.13 25.82
N ASP A 379 0.31 -33.14 26.39
CA ASP A 379 -0.16 -31.98 25.63
C ASP A 379 0.99 -31.02 25.30
N GLY A 380 1.98 -30.87 26.19
CA GLY A 380 3.22 -30.16 25.86
C GLY A 380 3.95 -30.81 24.68
N LEU A 381 4.00 -32.14 24.65
CA LEU A 381 4.57 -32.89 23.52
C LEU A 381 3.78 -32.64 22.22
N ARG A 382 2.45 -32.53 22.27
CA ARG A 382 1.62 -32.18 21.09
C ARG A 382 1.93 -30.78 20.56
N VAL A 383 2.08 -29.79 21.44
CA VAL A 383 2.42 -28.41 21.07
C VAL A 383 3.78 -28.37 20.34
N VAL A 384 4.80 -28.99 20.92
CA VAL A 384 6.14 -29.03 20.31
C VAL A 384 6.16 -29.83 19.01
N SER A 385 5.41 -30.93 18.96
CA SER A 385 5.27 -31.74 17.75
C SER A 385 4.69 -30.94 16.59
N ALA A 386 3.61 -30.19 16.83
CA ALA A 386 3.01 -29.29 15.83
C ALA A 386 4.04 -28.27 15.32
N ALA A 387 4.85 -27.69 16.21
CA ALA A 387 5.88 -26.74 15.82
C ALA A 387 6.99 -27.40 14.97
N LEU A 388 7.50 -28.56 15.37
CA LEU A 388 8.53 -29.28 14.63
C LEU A 388 8.04 -29.76 13.27
N MET A 389 6.77 -30.15 13.13
CA MET A 389 6.19 -30.49 11.83
C MET A 389 6.23 -29.30 10.85
N HIS A 390 6.11 -28.06 11.36
CA HIS A 390 6.07 -26.84 10.54
C HIS A 390 7.43 -26.18 10.28
N VAL A 391 8.36 -26.17 11.25
CA VAL A 391 9.71 -25.58 11.05
C VAL A 391 10.89 -26.52 11.33
N GLY A 392 10.71 -27.61 12.06
CA GLY A 392 11.80 -28.47 12.57
C GLY A 392 12.58 -29.26 11.52
N ARG A 393 13.89 -29.39 11.71
CA ARG A 393 14.80 -30.18 10.87
C ARG A 393 14.94 -31.60 11.41
N ARG A 394 15.53 -32.50 10.61
CA ARG A 394 15.84 -33.88 11.05
C ARG A 394 16.74 -33.91 12.29
N SER A 395 17.63 -32.94 12.42
CA SER A 395 18.51 -32.74 13.58
C SER A 395 17.76 -32.41 14.87
N ASP A 396 16.52 -31.93 14.78
CA ASP A 396 15.78 -31.36 15.90
C ASP A 396 14.83 -32.39 16.55
N LEU A 397 14.54 -33.48 15.84
CA LEU A 397 13.70 -34.59 16.32
C LEU A 397 14.12 -35.20 17.68
N PRO A 398 15.42 -35.27 18.06
CA PRO A 398 15.81 -35.74 19.39
C PRO A 398 15.16 -34.98 20.55
N ILE A 399 14.72 -33.73 20.35
CA ILE A 399 14.04 -32.92 21.37
C ILE A 399 12.77 -33.62 21.88
N LEU A 400 12.04 -34.33 21.03
CA LEU A 400 10.81 -35.02 21.43
C LEU A 400 11.05 -36.16 22.44
N ARG A 401 12.30 -36.63 22.55
CA ARG A 401 12.71 -37.68 23.49
C ARG A 401 13.36 -37.10 24.77
N SER A 402 13.41 -35.77 24.90
CA SER A 402 14.01 -35.11 26.06
C SER A 402 13.13 -35.13 27.32
N VAL A 403 11.84 -35.46 27.17
CA VAL A 403 10.87 -35.52 28.27
C VAL A 403 10.18 -36.88 28.30
N THR A 404 9.79 -37.32 29.49
CA THR A 404 8.97 -38.53 29.70
C THR A 404 7.60 -38.09 30.20
N ALA A 405 6.55 -38.41 29.43
CA ALA A 405 5.16 -38.12 29.77
C ALA A 405 4.32 -39.40 29.69
N GLN A 406 3.13 -39.36 30.31
CA GLN A 406 2.17 -40.47 30.30
C GLN A 406 0.87 -40.04 29.60
N PRO A 407 0.16 -40.97 28.93
CA PRO A 407 0.52 -42.37 28.67
C PRO A 407 1.66 -42.54 27.65
N GLN A 408 2.52 -43.53 27.86
CA GLN A 408 3.71 -43.73 27.03
C GLN A 408 3.40 -44.12 25.57
N ASP A 409 2.39 -44.96 25.36
CA ASP A 409 1.89 -45.37 24.03
C ASP A 409 1.41 -44.16 23.20
N ALA A 410 0.69 -43.24 23.84
CA ALA A 410 0.25 -42.00 23.20
C ALA A 410 1.44 -41.08 22.84
N CYS A 411 2.46 -41.01 23.70
CA CYS A 411 3.68 -40.25 23.43
C CYS A 411 4.45 -40.84 22.23
N GLU A 412 4.63 -42.16 22.20
CA GLU A 412 5.33 -42.85 21.11
C GLU A 412 4.63 -42.65 19.76
N ALA A 413 3.29 -42.68 19.74
CA ALA A 413 2.50 -42.39 18.54
C ALA A 413 2.74 -40.97 17.99
N ILE A 414 2.72 -39.95 18.87
CA ILE A 414 2.98 -38.56 18.49
C ILE A 414 4.40 -38.39 17.95
N ILE A 415 5.40 -39.00 18.59
CA ILE A 415 6.80 -38.93 18.17
C ILE A 415 6.97 -39.57 16.79
N ALA A 416 6.36 -40.73 16.56
CA ALA A 416 6.43 -41.43 15.28
C ALA A 416 5.80 -40.60 14.14
N ASP A 417 4.61 -40.03 14.37
CA ASP A 417 3.92 -39.20 13.38
C ASP A 417 4.71 -37.92 13.06
N THR A 418 5.21 -37.24 14.08
CA THR A 418 6.05 -36.04 13.92
C THR A 418 7.33 -36.36 13.15
N THR A 419 7.99 -37.47 13.49
CA THR A 419 9.20 -37.93 12.78
C THR A 419 8.91 -38.17 11.31
N PHE A 420 7.81 -38.87 11.01
CA PHE A 420 7.40 -39.12 9.63
C PHE A 420 7.12 -37.83 8.87
N ALA A 421 6.36 -36.90 9.45
CA ALA A 421 6.03 -35.62 8.86
C ALA A 421 7.28 -34.76 8.55
N VAL A 422 8.20 -34.63 9.51
CA VAL A 422 9.46 -33.89 9.31
C VAL A 422 10.33 -34.54 8.24
N MET A 423 10.50 -35.87 8.29
CA MET A 423 11.27 -36.61 7.29
C MET A 423 10.69 -36.40 5.89
N ARG A 424 9.36 -36.54 5.75
CA ARG A 424 8.65 -36.35 4.49
C ARG A 424 8.84 -34.94 3.93
N ARG A 425 8.67 -33.91 4.77
CA ARG A 425 8.80 -32.51 4.37
C ARG A 425 10.22 -32.14 3.95
N THR A 426 11.23 -32.74 4.56
CA THR A 426 12.66 -32.46 4.33
C THR A 426 13.32 -33.39 3.30
N LEU A 427 12.55 -34.09 2.47
CA LEU A 427 13.07 -34.98 1.41
C LEU A 427 13.51 -34.24 0.13
N HIS A 428 13.23 -32.95 0.02
CA HIS A 428 13.50 -32.14 -1.18
C HIS A 428 14.62 -31.14 -0.96
#